data_AF-A0A3N1AZ49-F1
#
_entry.id   AF-A0A3N1AZ49-F1
#
_cell.length_a   1.000
_cell.length_b   1.000
_cell.length_c   1.000
_cell.angle_alpha   90.00
_cell.angle_beta   90.00
_cell.angle_gamma   90.00
#
_symmetry.space_group_name_H-M   'P 1'
#
loop_
_entity.id
_entity.type
_entity.pdbx_description
1 polymer ?
#
loop_
_entity_poly.entity_id
_entity_poly.type
_entity_poly.pdbx_seq_one_letter_code
_entity_poly.pdbx_strand_id
1 'polypeptide(L)'
;MTADDDGTTPTAAASGGTPDATTPDRRRITLTGISSRAWEHPADRGALTALRELRGFDDVVRMFFGMWNERAFRLSYLASAIRVDHRQYPRVHRLLAEAATALDVPELPELFVTQSPVLGAQAIGLDKPFIVVNTACVQQLDDAELRTLLGHELGHVRSGHAVYQTILTILTRWAANLSWLPVGAIALRAIIAAMLEWWRKAELSGDRAGLLAGQDPAAAQRLLMKLAGGGDLSQIDTAAFLEQAAEYDGGGDLRDSLHKFRMTAWSTHPVPVARAAALRQWIDSGGYAQVLAGDYPRRADDPTASVTEEIKAAAQAYREEFGRSQDPLVGLLRRLGSGAADVGEWASGAAGRARSWMGAASSTGRPGGRRS
;
A
#
# COMPACT_ATOMS: atom_id res chain seq x y z
N MET A 1 -0.47 -27.55 79.95
CA MET A 1 -0.09 -26.37 79.16
C MET A 1 0.41 -26.91 77.84
N THR A 2 -0.51 -26.99 76.89
CA THR A 2 -0.46 -27.79 75.66
C THR A 2 0.13 -26.99 74.51
N ALA A 3 0.91 -27.70 73.69
CA ALA A 3 1.50 -27.25 72.44
C ALA A 3 0.52 -27.38 71.27
N ASP A 4 0.79 -26.57 70.24
CA ASP A 4 0.55 -26.70 68.80
C ASP A 4 -0.89 -26.94 68.28
N ASP A 5 -1.43 -25.92 67.59
CA ASP A 5 -2.20 -26.11 66.35
C ASP A 5 -1.98 -24.89 65.43
N ASP A 6 -1.52 -25.18 64.21
CA ASP A 6 -0.95 -24.25 63.24
C ASP A 6 -2.03 -23.89 62.19
N GLY A 7 -2.84 -22.87 62.50
CA GLY A 7 -3.93 -22.40 61.66
C GLY A 7 -3.47 -21.46 60.54
N THR A 8 -2.93 -21.98 59.45
CA THR A 8 -2.67 -21.20 58.23
C THR A 8 -3.98 -20.88 57.51
N THR A 9 -4.39 -19.61 57.54
CA THR A 9 -5.45 -19.05 56.67
C THR A 9 -4.78 -18.41 55.46
N PRO A 10 -5.08 -18.79 54.20
CA PRO A 10 -4.44 -18.17 53.05
C PRO A 10 -5.10 -16.81 52.75
N THR A 11 -4.30 -15.76 52.89
CA THR A 11 -4.60 -14.39 52.45
C THR A 11 -4.85 -14.38 50.94
N ALA A 12 -6.06 -13.97 50.53
CA ALA A 12 -6.43 -13.79 49.14
C ALA A 12 -5.53 -12.73 48.48
N ALA A 13 -4.67 -13.18 47.57
CA ALA A 13 -3.94 -12.30 46.68
C ALA A 13 -4.91 -11.65 45.69
N ALA A 14 -4.99 -10.33 45.73
CA ALA A 14 -5.70 -9.52 44.75
C ALA A 14 -5.13 -9.80 43.35
N SER A 15 -5.92 -10.46 42.52
CA SER A 15 -5.65 -10.68 41.11
C SER A 15 -5.58 -9.33 40.39
N GLY A 16 -4.41 -8.99 39.89
CA GLY A 16 -4.21 -7.86 38.98
C GLY A 16 -5.10 -8.02 37.75
N GLY A 17 -6.02 -7.08 37.57
CA GLY A 17 -6.88 -7.01 36.40
C GLY A 17 -6.08 -6.74 35.13
N THR A 18 -6.27 -7.60 34.14
CA THR A 18 -5.92 -7.38 32.74
C THR A 18 -6.70 -6.19 32.18
N PRO A 19 -6.08 -5.25 31.46
CA PRO A 19 -6.83 -4.30 30.64
C PRO A 19 -7.10 -4.94 29.28
N ASP A 20 -8.05 -5.87 29.21
CA ASP A 20 -8.67 -6.23 27.94
C ASP A 20 -9.87 -5.28 27.71
N ALA A 21 -9.55 -4.01 27.46
CA ALA A 21 -10.54 -3.03 27.03
C ALA A 21 -10.80 -3.26 25.54
N THR A 22 -11.52 -4.32 25.23
CA THR A 22 -12.10 -4.54 23.90
C THR A 22 -13.13 -3.45 23.64
N THR A 23 -12.76 -2.48 22.80
CA THR A 23 -13.70 -1.53 22.19
C THR A 23 -14.87 -2.34 21.61
N PRO A 24 -16.15 -1.98 21.88
CA PRO A 24 -17.29 -2.73 21.38
C PRO A 24 -17.18 -2.92 19.87
N ASP A 25 -17.37 -4.16 19.39
CA ASP A 25 -17.24 -4.54 17.99
C ASP A 25 -18.28 -3.78 17.16
N ARG A 26 -17.88 -2.62 16.65
CA ARG A 26 -18.72 -1.78 15.81
C ARG A 26 -18.96 -2.56 14.54
N ARG A 27 -20.23 -2.86 14.24
CA ARG A 27 -20.60 -3.60 13.03
C ARG A 27 -20.07 -2.86 11.81
N ARG A 28 -19.04 -3.41 11.18
CA ARG A 28 -18.41 -2.89 9.96
C ARG A 28 -19.41 -2.94 8.80
N ILE A 29 -19.40 -1.91 7.98
CA ILE A 29 -20.22 -1.81 6.76
C ILE A 29 -19.54 -2.65 5.67
N THR A 30 -20.27 -3.56 5.04
CA THR A 30 -19.80 -4.22 3.81
C THR A 30 -19.95 -3.25 2.64
N LEU A 31 -18.85 -2.93 1.98
CA LEU A 31 -18.80 -2.05 0.82
C LEU A 31 -19.17 -2.83 -0.45
N THR A 32 -20.41 -3.30 -0.52
CA THR A 32 -20.87 -4.20 -1.60
C THR A 32 -20.58 -3.62 -2.98
N GLY A 33 -19.97 -4.43 -3.83
CA GLY A 33 -19.62 -4.12 -5.21
C GLY A 33 -18.45 -3.14 -5.38
N ILE A 34 -17.76 -2.74 -4.31
CA ILE A 34 -16.70 -1.73 -4.36
C ILE A 34 -15.58 -2.10 -5.34
N SER A 35 -15.23 -1.17 -6.22
CA SER A 35 -14.05 -1.25 -7.10
C SER A 35 -12.80 -0.80 -6.35
N SER A 36 -11.64 -1.35 -6.72
CA SER A 36 -10.37 -0.92 -6.13
C SER A 36 -10.05 0.56 -6.40
N ARG A 37 -10.62 1.11 -7.47
CA ARG A 37 -10.60 2.55 -7.79
C ARG A 37 -11.15 3.44 -6.68
N ALA A 38 -11.92 2.91 -5.74
CA ALA A 38 -12.46 3.66 -4.61
C ALA A 38 -11.40 4.04 -3.58
N TRP A 39 -10.35 3.22 -3.42
CA TRP A 39 -9.25 3.47 -2.50
C TRP A 39 -7.94 3.82 -3.19
N GLU A 40 -7.78 3.49 -4.48
CA GLU A 40 -6.58 3.82 -5.24
C GLU A 40 -6.29 5.32 -5.24
N HIS A 41 -5.10 5.67 -4.80
CA HIS A 41 -4.60 7.03 -4.86
C HIS A 41 -4.50 7.48 -6.33
N PRO A 42 -4.98 8.68 -6.72
CA PRO A 42 -4.91 9.07 -8.12
C PRO A 42 -3.48 9.11 -8.68
N ALA A 43 -2.50 9.48 -7.85
CA ALA A 43 -1.08 9.45 -8.24
C ALA A 43 -0.52 8.04 -8.44
N ASP A 44 -1.09 7.01 -7.80
CA ASP A 44 -0.71 5.60 -8.02
C ASP A 44 -1.10 5.16 -9.43
N ARG A 45 -2.37 5.31 -9.80
CA ARG A 45 -2.86 5.01 -11.16
C ARG A 45 -2.08 5.79 -12.22
N GLY A 46 -1.87 7.09 -12.00
CA GLY A 46 -1.10 7.94 -12.91
C GLY A 46 0.37 7.51 -13.05
N ALA A 47 1.04 7.20 -11.94
CA ALA A 47 2.42 6.72 -11.95
C ALA A 47 2.55 5.38 -12.66
N LEU A 48 1.58 4.46 -12.51
CA LEU A 48 1.59 3.19 -13.22
C LEU A 48 1.43 3.37 -14.73
N THR A 49 0.52 4.26 -15.16
CA THR A 49 0.38 4.63 -16.58
C THR A 49 1.68 5.23 -17.11
N ALA A 50 2.31 6.16 -16.37
CA ALA A 50 3.59 6.77 -16.75
C ALA A 50 4.72 5.73 -16.87
N LEU A 51 4.76 4.79 -15.93
CA LEU A 51 5.77 3.74 -15.86
C LEU A 51 5.73 2.83 -17.10
N ARG A 52 4.52 2.48 -17.57
CA ARG A 52 4.33 1.65 -18.77
C ARG A 52 4.80 2.33 -20.07
N GLU A 53 4.88 3.66 -20.08
CA GLU A 53 5.37 4.43 -21.23
C GLU A 53 6.91 4.52 -21.27
N LEU A 54 7.62 4.06 -20.22
CA LEU A 54 9.08 4.07 -20.22
C LEU A 54 9.65 3.08 -21.23
N ARG A 55 10.56 3.58 -22.06
CA ARG A 55 11.27 2.75 -23.04
C ARG A 55 12.00 1.59 -22.35
N GLY A 56 11.71 0.37 -22.79
CA GLY A 56 12.32 -0.86 -22.26
C GLY A 56 11.60 -1.47 -21.05
N PHE A 57 10.54 -0.83 -20.54
CA PHE A 57 9.73 -1.40 -19.46
C PHE A 57 9.09 -2.73 -19.86
N ASP A 58 8.50 -2.80 -21.06
CA ASP A 58 7.88 -4.03 -21.58
C ASP A 58 8.88 -5.19 -21.70
N ASP A 59 10.13 -4.89 -22.04
CA ASP A 59 11.18 -5.92 -22.15
C ASP A 59 11.56 -6.45 -20.76
N VAL A 60 11.63 -5.59 -19.74
CA VAL A 60 11.85 -5.97 -18.34
C VAL A 60 10.70 -6.85 -17.83
N VAL A 61 9.46 -6.46 -18.12
CA VAL A 61 8.27 -7.21 -17.74
C VAL A 61 8.27 -8.58 -18.44
N ARG A 62 8.49 -8.62 -19.76
CA ARG A 62 8.53 -9.88 -20.53
C ARG A 62 9.63 -10.82 -20.03
N MET A 63 10.82 -10.28 -19.77
CA MET A 63 11.94 -11.01 -19.19
C MET A 63 11.54 -11.62 -17.84
N PHE A 64 10.94 -10.82 -16.95
CA PHE A 64 10.44 -11.28 -15.66
C PHE A 64 9.46 -12.45 -15.80
N PHE A 65 8.42 -12.31 -16.64
CA PHE A 65 7.44 -13.37 -16.86
C PHE A 65 8.08 -14.66 -17.42
N GLY A 66 9.11 -14.53 -18.25
CA GLY A 66 9.84 -15.68 -18.80
C GLY A 66 10.66 -16.48 -17.78
N MET A 67 11.03 -15.87 -16.65
CA MET A 67 11.82 -16.54 -15.60
C MET A 67 11.01 -16.88 -14.35
N TRP A 68 9.81 -16.29 -14.21
CA TRP A 68 8.99 -16.45 -13.03
C TRP A 68 8.44 -17.88 -12.93
N ASN A 69 8.77 -18.57 -11.84
CA ASN A 69 8.22 -19.87 -11.51
C ASN A 69 7.35 -19.74 -10.25
N GLU A 70 6.06 -19.40 -10.46
CA GLU A 70 5.12 -19.19 -9.36
C GLU A 70 5.03 -20.41 -8.44
N ARG A 71 5.06 -21.62 -9.01
CA ARG A 71 4.96 -22.86 -8.24
C ARG A 71 6.16 -23.05 -7.32
N ALA A 72 7.38 -22.81 -7.81
CA ALA A 72 8.58 -22.91 -7.00
C ALA A 72 8.60 -21.83 -5.89
N PHE A 73 8.16 -20.61 -6.21
CA PHE A 73 8.09 -19.53 -5.24
C PHE A 73 7.06 -19.83 -4.13
N ARG A 74 5.85 -20.26 -4.49
CA ARG A 74 4.83 -20.68 -3.51
C ARG A 74 5.29 -21.88 -2.67
N LEU A 75 6.01 -22.84 -3.28
CA LEU A 75 6.59 -23.97 -2.57
C LEU A 75 7.59 -23.54 -1.50
N SER A 76 8.35 -22.46 -1.73
CA SER A 76 9.30 -21.95 -0.73
C SER A 76 8.57 -21.48 0.55
N TYR A 77 7.41 -20.84 0.44
CA TYR A 77 6.59 -20.46 1.59
C TYR A 77 5.90 -21.66 2.24
N LEU A 78 5.41 -22.62 1.46
CA LEU A 78 4.89 -23.87 2.01
C LEU A 78 5.95 -24.65 2.82
N ALA A 79 7.22 -24.53 2.44
CA ALA A 79 8.32 -25.21 3.11
C ALA A 79 8.84 -24.47 4.36
N SER A 80 8.70 -23.13 4.42
CA SER A 80 9.39 -22.29 5.43
C SER A 80 8.48 -21.38 6.26
N ALA A 81 7.18 -21.32 5.95
CA ALA A 81 6.19 -20.51 6.65
C ALA A 81 4.96 -21.34 7.06
N ILE A 82 4.15 -20.82 7.97
CA ILE A 82 2.92 -21.47 8.41
C ILE A 82 1.76 -20.92 7.60
N ARG A 83 1.08 -21.79 6.86
CA ARG A 83 -0.18 -21.44 6.18
C ARG A 83 -1.24 -21.07 7.22
N VAL A 84 -2.00 -20.02 6.94
CA VAL A 84 -3.11 -19.58 7.79
C VAL A 84 -4.42 -20.14 7.29
N ASP A 85 -5.17 -20.76 8.21
CA ASP A 85 -6.52 -21.25 8.01
C ASP A 85 -7.27 -21.28 9.36
N HIS A 86 -8.46 -21.89 9.39
CA HIS A 86 -9.26 -22.02 10.61
C HIS A 86 -8.60 -22.89 11.71
N ARG A 87 -7.56 -23.67 11.39
CA ARG A 87 -6.80 -24.54 12.31
C ARG A 87 -5.45 -23.96 12.67
N GLN A 88 -4.84 -23.17 11.78
CA GLN A 88 -3.52 -22.56 11.92
C GLN A 88 -3.67 -21.03 11.91
N TYR A 89 -3.36 -20.37 13.02
CA TYR A 89 -3.65 -18.94 13.24
C TYR A 89 -5.13 -18.55 13.03
N PRO A 90 -6.09 -19.18 13.76
CA PRO A 90 -7.52 -18.92 13.60
C PRO A 90 -7.89 -17.43 13.80
N ARG A 91 -7.19 -16.72 14.69
CA ARG A 91 -7.33 -15.27 14.87
C ARG A 91 -7.03 -14.51 13.58
N VAL A 92 -5.90 -14.79 12.94
CA VAL A 92 -5.47 -14.11 11.70
C VAL A 92 -6.43 -14.44 10.56
N HIS A 93 -6.82 -15.71 10.44
CA HIS A 93 -7.79 -16.16 9.43
C HIS A 93 -9.14 -15.44 9.58
N ARG A 94 -9.65 -15.32 10.81
CA ARG A 94 -10.88 -14.57 11.11
C ARG A 94 -10.76 -13.10 10.70
N LEU A 95 -9.68 -12.42 11.10
CA LEU A 95 -9.47 -11.00 10.79
C LEU A 95 -9.31 -10.75 9.28
N LEU A 96 -8.66 -11.67 8.55
CA LEU A 96 -8.58 -11.62 7.10
C LEU A 96 -9.97 -11.75 6.46
N ALA A 97 -10.80 -12.69 6.93
CA ALA A 97 -12.16 -12.88 6.44
C ALA A 97 -13.05 -11.65 6.72
N GLU A 98 -12.90 -11.02 7.89
CA GLU A 98 -13.60 -9.78 8.22
C GLU A 98 -13.17 -8.62 7.32
N ALA A 99 -11.86 -8.44 7.10
CA ALA A 99 -11.33 -7.41 6.20
C ALA A 99 -11.80 -7.61 4.75
N ALA A 100 -11.78 -8.85 4.26
CA ALA A 100 -12.30 -9.22 2.95
C ALA A 100 -13.80 -8.97 2.83
N THR A 101 -14.58 -9.28 3.88
CA THR A 101 -16.02 -8.98 3.91
C THR A 101 -16.30 -7.49 3.86
N ALA A 102 -15.51 -6.66 4.54
CA ALA A 102 -15.66 -5.21 4.49
C ALA A 102 -15.38 -4.64 3.09
N LEU A 103 -14.36 -5.17 2.39
CA LEU A 103 -13.96 -4.78 1.04
C LEU A 103 -14.68 -5.55 -0.09
N ASP A 104 -15.68 -6.37 0.24
CA ASP A 104 -16.42 -7.22 -0.71
C ASP A 104 -15.50 -8.08 -1.62
N VAL A 105 -14.45 -8.63 -1.02
CA VAL A 105 -13.50 -9.53 -1.69
C VAL A 105 -14.09 -10.94 -1.73
N PRO A 106 -14.36 -11.50 -2.93
CA PRO A 106 -15.13 -12.74 -3.05
C PRO A 106 -14.34 -13.99 -2.68
N GLU A 107 -13.03 -13.99 -2.90
CA GLU A 107 -12.14 -15.13 -2.62
C GLU A 107 -10.99 -14.65 -1.74
N LEU A 108 -10.78 -15.33 -0.62
CA LEU A 108 -9.67 -15.04 0.27
C LEU A 108 -8.36 -15.50 -0.38
N PRO A 109 -7.36 -14.61 -0.54
CA PRO A 109 -6.04 -15.05 -0.95
C PRO A 109 -5.44 -15.95 0.13
N GLU A 110 -4.56 -16.87 -0.27
CA GLU A 110 -3.78 -17.62 0.70
C GLU A 110 -2.96 -16.66 1.58
N LEU A 111 -2.80 -17.00 2.85
CA LEU A 111 -1.99 -16.23 3.78
C LEU A 111 -0.99 -17.14 4.48
N PHE A 112 0.24 -16.66 4.61
CA PHE A 112 1.31 -17.33 5.37
C PHE A 112 1.85 -16.43 6.46
N VAL A 113 2.20 -17.02 7.61
CA VAL A 113 2.97 -16.36 8.66
C VAL A 113 4.42 -16.83 8.60
N THR A 114 5.35 -15.89 8.41
CA THR A 114 6.79 -16.15 8.37
C THR A 114 7.49 -15.59 9.60
N GLN A 115 8.54 -16.27 10.05
CA GLN A 115 9.30 -15.83 11.21
C GLN A 115 10.08 -14.57 10.87
N SER A 116 9.78 -13.49 11.58
CA SER A 116 10.51 -12.23 11.49
C SER A 116 10.18 -11.35 12.71
N PRO A 117 11.19 -10.69 13.31
CA PRO A 117 10.99 -9.75 14.42
C PRO A 117 10.52 -8.37 13.95
N VAL A 118 10.48 -8.11 12.64
CA VAL A 118 10.12 -6.81 12.07
C VAL A 118 8.63 -6.79 11.74
N LEU A 119 7.93 -5.70 12.11
CA LEU A 119 6.56 -5.47 11.66
C LEU A 119 6.54 -5.30 10.14
N GLY A 120 5.83 -6.18 9.46
CA GLY A 120 5.71 -6.15 8.01
C GLY A 120 4.76 -7.23 7.51
N ALA A 121 4.09 -6.90 6.42
CA ALA A 121 3.36 -7.82 5.58
C ALA A 121 3.59 -7.44 4.11
N GLN A 122 3.24 -8.34 3.20
CA GLN A 122 3.27 -8.05 1.77
C GLN A 122 2.37 -9.01 0.99
N ALA A 123 1.71 -8.48 -0.05
CA ALA A 123 1.07 -9.24 -1.09
C ALA A 123 2.07 -9.59 -2.21
N ILE A 124 2.23 -10.87 -2.53
CA ILE A 124 3.19 -11.33 -3.54
C ILE A 124 2.50 -12.28 -4.51
N GLY A 125 2.90 -12.23 -5.78
CA GLY A 125 2.48 -13.19 -6.78
C GLY A 125 1.91 -12.54 -8.03
N LEU A 126 1.64 -13.39 -9.02
CA LEU A 126 1.20 -13.00 -10.35
C LEU A 126 -0.23 -13.44 -10.61
N ASP A 127 -0.43 -14.73 -10.87
CA ASP A 127 -1.75 -15.26 -11.27
C ASP A 127 -2.64 -15.45 -10.04
N LYS A 128 -2.06 -15.93 -8.93
CA LYS A 128 -2.74 -16.08 -7.65
C LYS A 128 -1.95 -15.40 -6.54
N PRO A 129 -2.04 -14.06 -6.40
CA PRO A 129 -1.39 -13.36 -5.30
C PRO A 129 -1.78 -13.94 -3.94
N PHE A 130 -0.81 -14.01 -3.03
CA PHE A 130 -0.99 -14.45 -1.66
C PHE A 130 -0.33 -13.45 -0.70
N ILE A 131 -0.76 -13.47 0.55
CA ILE A 131 -0.30 -12.55 1.58
C ILE A 131 0.73 -13.26 2.46
N VAL A 132 1.80 -12.55 2.82
CA VAL A 132 2.77 -12.99 3.81
C VAL A 132 2.79 -11.98 4.94
N VAL A 133 2.68 -12.46 6.18
CA VAL A 133 2.70 -11.64 7.39
C VAL A 133 3.84 -12.09 8.29
N ASN A 134 4.58 -11.16 8.86
CA ASN A 134 5.64 -11.47 9.83
C ASN A 134 5.06 -11.83 11.20
N THR A 135 5.72 -12.73 11.93
CA THR A 135 5.34 -13.11 13.31
C THR A 135 5.21 -11.90 14.24
N ALA A 136 6.03 -10.86 14.07
CA ALA A 136 5.95 -9.64 14.86
C ALA A 136 4.58 -8.96 14.76
N CYS A 137 3.95 -8.93 13.57
CA CYS A 137 2.61 -8.36 13.40
C CYS A 137 1.56 -9.14 14.17
N VAL A 138 1.65 -10.48 14.16
CA VAL A 138 0.70 -11.34 14.88
C VAL A 138 0.80 -11.13 16.39
N GLN A 139 2.01 -10.88 16.90
CA GLN A 139 2.30 -10.75 18.33
C GLN A 139 2.05 -9.34 18.88
N GLN A 140 2.31 -8.29 18.09
CA GLN A 140 2.36 -6.92 18.59
C GLN A 140 1.18 -6.05 18.15
N LEU A 141 0.39 -6.48 17.16
CA LEU A 141 -0.77 -5.74 16.69
C LEU A 141 -2.05 -6.25 17.36
N ASP A 142 -2.87 -5.32 17.84
CA ASP A 142 -4.22 -5.60 18.30
C ASP A 142 -5.12 -6.06 17.13
N ASP A 143 -6.35 -6.50 17.42
CA ASP A 143 -7.27 -6.99 16.38
C ASP A 143 -7.64 -5.91 15.34
N ALA A 144 -7.72 -4.64 15.74
CA ALA A 144 -8.07 -3.54 14.85
C ALA A 144 -6.90 -3.14 13.93
N GLU A 145 -5.70 -3.09 14.49
CA GLU A 145 -4.46 -2.82 13.78
C GLU A 145 -4.12 -3.95 12.81
N LEU A 146 -4.22 -5.21 13.26
CA LEU A 146 -3.95 -6.36 12.39
C LEU A 146 -5.00 -6.47 11.28
N ARG A 147 -6.28 -6.18 11.54
CA ARG A 147 -7.30 -6.12 10.49
C ARG A 147 -7.00 -5.02 9.48
N THR A 148 -6.55 -3.85 9.94
CA THR A 148 -6.12 -2.75 9.06
C THR A 148 -4.95 -3.18 8.18
N LEU A 149 -3.94 -3.84 8.75
CA LEU A 149 -2.80 -4.37 8.00
C LEU A 149 -3.24 -5.41 6.95
N LEU A 150 -4.12 -6.35 7.31
CA LEU A 150 -4.64 -7.35 6.37
C LEU A 150 -5.50 -6.71 5.27
N GLY A 151 -6.28 -5.69 5.60
CA GLY A 151 -7.03 -4.90 4.63
C GLY A 151 -6.13 -4.13 3.66
N HIS A 152 -4.99 -3.63 4.13
CA HIS A 152 -3.97 -2.98 3.31
C HIS A 152 -3.42 -3.97 2.27
N GLU A 153 -3.02 -5.17 2.69
CA GLU A 153 -2.54 -6.20 1.77
C GLU A 153 -3.61 -6.70 0.80
N LEU A 154 -4.86 -6.85 1.26
CA LEU A 154 -5.99 -7.15 0.38
C LEU A 154 -6.19 -6.05 -0.66
N GLY A 155 -6.01 -4.78 -0.28
CA GLY A 155 -5.98 -3.64 -1.19
C GLY A 155 -4.97 -3.83 -2.32
N HIS A 156 -3.72 -4.18 -1.98
CA HIS A 156 -2.69 -4.47 -2.97
C HIS A 156 -3.03 -5.64 -3.90
N VAL A 157 -3.62 -6.72 -3.38
CA VAL A 157 -4.11 -7.85 -4.19
C VAL A 157 -5.19 -7.37 -5.16
N ARG A 158 -6.17 -6.61 -4.67
CA ARG A 158 -7.33 -6.17 -5.45
C ARG A 158 -7.01 -5.09 -6.48
N SER A 159 -6.02 -4.24 -6.20
CA SER A 159 -5.51 -3.22 -7.14
C SER A 159 -4.47 -3.77 -8.13
N GLY A 160 -4.11 -5.06 -8.05
CA GLY A 160 -3.10 -5.66 -8.94
C GLY A 160 -1.66 -5.20 -8.64
N HIS A 161 -1.43 -4.58 -7.48
CA HIS A 161 -0.12 -4.07 -7.08
C HIS A 161 0.89 -5.19 -6.80
N ALA A 162 0.42 -6.35 -6.34
CA ALA A 162 1.26 -7.50 -6.00
C ALA A 162 2.20 -7.94 -7.15
N VAL A 163 1.72 -7.86 -8.41
CA VAL A 163 2.51 -8.19 -9.60
C VAL A 163 3.73 -7.28 -9.71
N TYR A 164 3.49 -5.96 -9.72
CA TYR A 164 4.54 -4.96 -9.90
C TYR A 164 5.48 -4.88 -8.70
N GLN A 165 4.97 -5.10 -7.48
CA GLN A 165 5.80 -5.24 -6.28
C GLN A 165 6.74 -6.45 -6.37
N THR A 166 6.25 -7.57 -6.88
CA THR A 166 7.05 -8.78 -7.09
C THR A 166 8.17 -8.52 -8.10
N ILE A 167 7.85 -7.85 -9.22
CA ILE A 167 8.84 -7.42 -10.22
C ILE A 167 9.89 -6.52 -9.56
N LEU A 168 9.46 -5.47 -8.85
CA LEU A 168 10.34 -4.50 -8.20
C LEU A 168 11.30 -5.15 -7.20
N THR A 169 10.79 -6.09 -6.39
CA THR A 169 11.58 -6.84 -5.42
C THR A 169 12.72 -7.60 -6.10
N ILE A 170 12.43 -8.26 -7.22
CA ILE A 170 13.44 -9.01 -7.97
C ILE A 170 14.44 -8.06 -8.63
N LEU A 171 13.97 -6.99 -9.29
CA LEU A 171 14.84 -6.03 -9.95
C LEU A 171 15.81 -5.35 -8.96
N THR A 172 15.34 -5.05 -7.74
CA THR A 172 16.18 -4.43 -6.71
C THR A 172 17.24 -5.41 -6.20
N ARG A 173 16.89 -6.68 -5.99
CA ARG A 173 17.88 -7.74 -5.66
C ARG A 173 18.91 -7.91 -6.76
N TRP A 174 18.49 -7.88 -8.02
CA TRP A 174 19.38 -7.97 -9.16
C TRP A 174 20.30 -6.75 -9.27
N ALA A 175 19.76 -5.54 -9.11
CA ALA A 175 20.56 -4.32 -9.15
C ALA A 175 21.63 -4.30 -8.05
N ALA A 176 21.34 -4.86 -6.87
CA ALA A 176 22.33 -5.05 -5.82
C ALA A 176 23.45 -6.02 -6.25
N ASN A 177 23.09 -7.16 -6.85
CA ASN A 177 24.02 -8.23 -7.24
C ASN A 177 24.80 -7.96 -8.55
N LEU A 178 24.25 -7.16 -9.47
CA LEU A 178 24.85 -6.80 -10.76
C LEU A 178 25.44 -5.38 -10.77
N SER A 179 25.63 -4.79 -9.59
CA SER A 179 26.09 -3.42 -9.38
C SER A 179 27.45 -3.09 -10.02
N TRP A 180 28.22 -4.11 -10.42
CA TRP A 180 29.54 -4.00 -11.07
C TRP A 180 29.50 -3.74 -12.61
N LEU A 181 28.33 -3.84 -13.28
CA LEU A 181 28.21 -3.63 -14.73
C LEU A 181 27.80 -2.17 -15.08
N PRO A 182 28.58 -1.40 -15.88
CA PRO A 182 28.38 0.06 -15.97
C PRO A 182 27.16 0.55 -16.76
N VAL A 183 26.83 -0.03 -17.92
CA VAL A 183 25.87 0.58 -18.87
C VAL A 183 24.43 0.07 -18.68
N GLY A 184 24.25 -1.25 -18.49
CA GLY A 184 22.92 -1.82 -18.21
C GLY A 184 22.34 -1.38 -16.85
N ALA A 185 23.21 -1.03 -15.90
CA ALA A 185 22.80 -0.59 -14.58
C ALA A 185 22.09 0.78 -14.59
N ILE A 186 22.43 1.72 -15.48
CA ILE A 186 21.84 3.07 -15.44
C ILE A 186 20.37 3.05 -15.87
N ALA A 187 20.06 2.42 -17.01
CA ALA A 187 18.69 2.30 -17.49
C ALA A 187 17.82 1.48 -16.53
N LEU A 188 18.35 0.36 -16.03
CA LEU A 188 17.66 -0.46 -15.03
C LEU A 188 17.42 0.31 -13.72
N ARG A 189 18.39 1.10 -13.25
CA ARG A 189 18.23 1.95 -12.05
C ARG A 189 17.17 3.03 -12.25
N ALA A 190 17.06 3.61 -13.45
CA ALA A 190 15.99 4.57 -13.75
C ALA A 190 14.61 3.91 -13.71
N ILE A 191 14.47 2.70 -14.26
CA ILE A 191 13.23 1.91 -14.16
C ILE A 191 12.92 1.59 -12.70
N ILE A 192 13.90 1.12 -11.92
CA ILE A 192 13.73 0.84 -10.48
C ILE A 192 13.30 2.11 -9.72
N ALA A 193 13.92 3.25 -9.98
CA ALA A 193 13.57 4.51 -9.33
C ALA A 193 12.11 4.93 -9.64
N ALA A 194 11.68 4.78 -10.90
CA ALA A 194 10.30 5.04 -11.29
C ALA A 194 9.31 4.05 -10.66
N MET A 195 9.67 2.77 -10.59
CA MET A 195 8.87 1.74 -9.91
C MET A 195 8.78 1.98 -8.40
N LEU A 196 9.86 2.42 -7.75
CA LEU A 196 9.86 2.78 -6.34
C LEU A 196 8.97 4.00 -6.09
N GLU A 197 8.96 4.98 -7.00
CA GLU A 197 8.03 6.12 -6.91
C GLU A 197 6.57 5.68 -7.06
N TRP A 198 6.27 4.87 -8.06
CA TRP A 198 4.94 4.26 -8.20
C TRP A 198 4.55 3.50 -6.93
N TRP A 199 5.43 2.64 -6.43
CA TRP A 199 5.17 1.80 -5.27
C TRP A 199 4.89 2.63 -4.00
N ARG A 200 5.60 3.76 -3.81
CA ARG A 200 5.29 4.70 -2.73
C ARG A 200 3.87 5.27 -2.80
N LYS A 201 3.34 5.50 -4.00
CA LYS A 201 1.94 5.94 -4.18
C LYS A 201 0.96 4.77 -4.00
N ALA A 202 1.33 3.56 -4.43
CA ALA A 202 0.55 2.35 -4.21
C ALA A 202 0.36 2.03 -2.72
N GLU A 203 1.33 2.35 -1.87
CA GLU A 203 1.22 2.22 -0.41
C GLU A 203 0.13 3.12 0.18
N LEU A 204 -0.08 4.32 -0.38
CA LEU A 204 -1.18 5.20 0.03
C LEU A 204 -2.54 4.61 -0.34
N SER A 205 -2.62 3.92 -1.48
CA SER A 205 -3.80 3.13 -1.88
C SER A 205 -4.05 1.98 -0.90
N GLY A 206 -2.98 1.29 -0.49
CA GLY A 206 -3.04 0.26 0.55
C GLY A 206 -3.52 0.82 1.89
N ASP A 207 -3.05 1.98 2.33
CA ASP A 207 -3.49 2.62 3.58
C ASP A 207 -4.98 2.93 3.60
N ARG A 208 -5.49 3.43 2.47
CA ARG A 208 -6.93 3.69 2.29
C ARG A 208 -7.73 2.39 2.32
N ALA A 209 -7.27 1.33 1.65
CA ALA A 209 -7.90 0.02 1.68
C ALA A 209 -7.92 -0.58 3.09
N GLY A 210 -6.79 -0.48 3.81
CA GLY A 210 -6.68 -0.90 5.21
C GLY A 210 -7.67 -0.18 6.12
N LEU A 211 -7.77 1.15 5.98
CA LEU A 211 -8.73 1.96 6.73
C LEU A 211 -10.18 1.58 6.38
N LEU A 212 -10.52 1.34 5.12
CA LEU A 212 -11.86 0.91 4.71
C LEU A 212 -12.22 -0.48 5.22
N ALA A 213 -11.24 -1.38 5.30
CA ALA A 213 -11.43 -2.72 5.85
C ALA A 213 -11.60 -2.71 7.39
N GLY A 214 -10.81 -1.90 8.07
CA GLY A 214 -10.84 -1.77 9.54
C GLY A 214 -11.98 -0.88 10.06
N GLN A 215 -12.34 0.15 9.31
CA GLN A 215 -13.29 1.21 9.64
C GLN A 215 -12.99 1.93 10.97
N ASP A 216 -11.71 1.95 11.35
CA ASP A 216 -11.20 2.56 12.57
C ASP A 216 -9.99 3.45 12.24
N PRO A 217 -10.22 4.77 12.09
CA PRO A 217 -9.14 5.74 11.85
C PRO A 217 -8.04 5.70 12.92
N ALA A 218 -8.40 5.46 14.18
CA ALA A 218 -7.42 5.44 15.26
C ALA A 218 -6.52 4.19 15.15
N ALA A 219 -7.09 3.03 14.83
CA ALA A 219 -6.29 1.81 14.62
C ALA A 219 -5.36 1.94 13.39
N ALA A 220 -5.82 2.59 12.32
CA ALA A 220 -4.97 2.83 11.16
C ALA A 220 -3.80 3.79 11.47
N GLN A 221 -4.04 4.82 12.28
CA GLN A 221 -2.96 5.70 12.76
C GLN A 221 -1.98 4.95 13.68
N ARG A 222 -2.48 4.18 14.66
CA ARG A 222 -1.62 3.38 15.55
C ARG A 222 -0.79 2.36 14.78
N LEU A 223 -1.34 1.72 13.75
CA LEU A 223 -0.59 0.81 12.89
C LEU A 223 0.62 1.52 12.25
N LEU A 224 0.42 2.71 11.68
CA LEU A 224 1.51 3.50 11.07
C LEU A 224 2.54 3.97 12.12
N MET A 225 2.10 4.32 13.31
CA MET A 225 2.99 4.63 14.44
C MET A 225 3.84 3.41 14.83
N LYS A 226 3.24 2.22 14.92
CA LYS A 226 3.97 0.97 15.24
C LYS A 226 4.94 0.59 14.14
N LEU A 227 4.59 0.79 12.87
CA LEU A 227 5.53 0.61 11.75
C LEU A 227 6.73 1.57 11.83
N ALA A 228 6.59 2.74 12.46
CA ALA A 228 7.69 3.68 12.68
C ALA A 228 8.54 3.34 13.92
N GLY A 229 7.88 3.06 15.06
CA GLY A 229 8.51 3.02 16.39
C GLY A 229 8.52 1.66 17.09
N GLY A 230 7.84 0.65 16.54
CA GLY A 230 7.66 -0.67 17.18
C GLY A 230 6.35 -0.81 17.95
N GLY A 231 6.08 -2.02 18.45
CA GLY A 231 4.74 -2.45 18.88
C GLY A 231 4.18 -1.85 20.18
N ASP A 232 5.01 -1.26 21.06
CA ASP A 232 4.54 -0.64 22.29
C ASP A 232 4.35 0.88 22.09
N LEU A 233 3.11 1.33 22.18
CA LEU A 233 2.75 2.75 22.06
C LEU A 233 2.50 3.42 23.43
N SER A 234 2.74 2.73 24.55
CA SER A 234 2.44 3.25 25.90
C SER A 234 3.16 4.56 26.25
N GLN A 235 4.30 4.82 25.59
CA GLN A 235 5.11 6.04 25.74
C GLN A 235 5.01 6.98 24.53
N ILE A 236 4.10 6.73 23.58
CA ILE A 236 4.03 7.46 22.32
C ILE A 236 2.72 8.26 22.26
N ASP A 237 2.85 9.58 22.11
CA ASP A 237 1.71 10.47 21.91
C ASP A 237 1.33 10.53 20.42
N THR A 238 0.07 10.20 20.12
CA THR A 238 -0.44 10.20 18.74
C THR A 238 -0.50 11.60 18.14
N ALA A 239 -0.83 12.63 18.92
CA ALA A 239 -0.87 14.01 18.42
C ALA A 239 0.54 14.50 18.09
N ALA A 240 1.52 14.24 18.96
CA ALA A 240 2.92 14.56 18.72
C ALA A 240 3.48 13.85 17.47
N PHE A 241 3.09 12.59 17.22
CA PHE A 241 3.47 11.88 15.99
C PHE A 241 2.87 12.52 14.73
N LEU A 242 1.66 13.08 14.81
CA LEU A 242 1.04 13.82 13.69
C LEU A 242 1.66 15.22 13.52
N GLU A 243 2.07 15.87 14.60
CA GLU A 243 2.85 17.12 14.55
C GLU A 243 4.21 16.88 13.89
N GLN A 244 4.89 15.78 14.23
CA GLN A 244 6.10 15.31 13.54
C GLN A 244 5.85 15.11 12.04
N ALA A 245 4.65 14.67 11.66
CA ALA A 245 4.28 14.53 10.25
C ALA A 245 4.14 15.86 9.53
N ALA A 246 3.56 16.86 10.19
CA ALA A 246 3.52 18.22 9.67
C ALA A 246 4.91 18.85 9.57
N GLU A 247 5.82 18.57 10.53
CA GLU A 247 7.21 19.01 10.46
C GLU A 247 7.97 18.33 9.32
N TYR A 248 7.77 17.02 9.11
CA TYR A 248 8.39 16.31 7.99
C TYR A 248 7.95 16.87 6.62
N ASP A 249 6.68 17.26 6.48
CA ASP A 249 6.15 17.87 5.24
C ASP A 249 6.57 19.35 5.09
N GLY A 250 6.67 20.08 6.21
CA GLY A 250 6.90 21.52 6.27
C GLY A 250 8.35 21.99 6.38
N GLY A 251 9.24 21.16 6.94
CA GLY A 251 10.51 21.63 7.52
C GLY A 251 11.76 21.39 6.67
N GLY A 252 12.71 22.31 6.76
CA GLY A 252 14.10 22.13 6.30
C GLY A 252 14.58 23.17 5.29
N ASP A 253 15.88 23.16 5.02
CA ASP A 253 16.48 23.91 3.92
C ASP A 253 16.57 23.05 2.63
N LEU A 254 17.13 23.60 1.55
CA LEU A 254 17.28 22.89 0.27
C LEU A 254 18.11 21.59 0.40
N ARG A 255 19.04 21.54 1.36
CA ARG A 255 19.87 20.37 1.64
C ARG A 255 19.06 19.30 2.35
N ASP A 256 18.16 19.68 3.24
CA ASP A 256 17.21 18.75 3.88
C ASP A 256 16.25 18.14 2.86
N SER A 257 15.72 18.94 1.94
CA SER A 257 14.93 18.46 0.81
C SER A 257 15.68 17.45 -0.08
N LEU A 258 16.94 17.74 -0.40
CA LEU A 258 17.79 16.82 -1.16
C LEU A 258 18.07 15.54 -0.36
N HIS A 259 18.20 15.65 0.95
CA HIS A 259 18.37 14.50 1.84
C HIS A 259 17.12 13.63 1.87
N LYS A 260 15.92 14.22 2.04
CA LYS A 260 14.63 13.55 1.98
C LYS A 260 14.44 12.84 0.65
N PHE A 261 14.77 13.50 -0.47
CA PHE A 261 14.75 12.90 -1.80
C PHE A 261 15.68 11.68 -1.87
N ARG A 262 16.95 11.81 -1.44
CA ARG A 262 17.91 10.70 -1.47
C ARG A 262 17.49 9.52 -0.59
N MET A 263 16.97 9.81 0.61
CA MET A 263 16.47 8.81 1.55
C MET A 263 15.29 8.05 0.95
N THR A 264 14.38 8.78 0.31
CA THR A 264 13.14 8.21 -0.23
C THR A 264 13.37 7.49 -1.56
N ALA A 265 14.29 7.98 -2.41
CA ALA A 265 14.53 7.47 -3.76
C ALA A 265 14.88 5.97 -3.82
N TRP A 266 15.48 5.42 -2.74
CA TRP A 266 15.85 4.01 -2.62
C TRP A 266 15.06 3.24 -1.56
N SER A 267 14.03 3.86 -0.97
CA SER A 267 13.16 3.20 0.01
C SER A 267 12.03 2.47 -0.69
N THR A 268 11.78 1.23 -0.27
CA THR A 268 10.63 0.43 -0.72
C THR A 268 9.34 0.83 -0.02
N HIS A 269 9.34 1.69 0.99
CA HIS A 269 8.09 2.22 1.54
C HIS A 269 8.24 3.72 1.77
N PRO A 270 7.18 4.53 1.60
CA PRO A 270 7.20 5.89 2.11
C PRO A 270 7.42 5.84 3.61
N VAL A 271 8.08 6.85 4.18
CA VAL A 271 8.23 6.92 5.63
C VAL A 271 6.86 6.90 6.30
N PRO A 272 6.65 6.12 7.38
CA PRO A 272 5.31 5.94 7.97
C PRO A 272 4.63 7.24 8.38
N VAL A 273 5.42 8.24 8.76
CA VAL A 273 4.98 9.59 9.10
C VAL A 273 4.27 10.27 7.91
N ALA A 274 4.80 10.15 6.69
CA ALA A 274 4.18 10.71 5.49
C ALA A 274 2.90 9.96 5.11
N ARG A 275 2.86 8.64 5.31
CA ARG A 275 1.66 7.81 5.14
C ARG A 275 0.55 8.23 6.10
N ALA A 276 0.89 8.51 7.37
CA ALA A 276 -0.06 8.95 8.37
C ALA A 276 -0.69 10.31 8.02
N ALA A 277 0.13 11.26 7.55
CA ALA A 277 -0.36 12.56 7.06
C ALA A 277 -1.30 12.40 5.84
N ALA A 278 -0.91 11.60 4.85
CA ALA A 278 -1.71 11.36 3.64
C ALA A 278 -3.04 10.66 3.95
N LEU A 279 -3.04 9.67 4.84
CA LEU A 279 -4.26 8.99 5.27
C LEU A 279 -5.18 9.94 6.04
N ARG A 280 -4.61 10.75 6.95
CA ARG A 280 -5.35 11.77 7.69
C ARG A 280 -5.99 12.80 6.76
N GLN A 281 -5.24 13.25 5.75
CA GLN A 281 -5.76 14.17 4.74
C GLN A 281 -6.97 13.59 4.00
N TRP A 282 -6.95 12.30 3.65
CA TRP A 282 -8.08 11.66 2.97
C TRP A 282 -9.32 11.51 3.87
N ILE A 283 -9.11 11.34 5.18
CA ILE A 283 -10.18 11.37 6.17
C ILE A 283 -10.77 12.79 6.27
N ASP A 284 -9.92 13.79 6.51
CA ASP A 284 -10.33 15.17 6.78
C ASP A 284 -10.96 15.86 5.54
N SER A 285 -10.55 15.45 4.33
CA SER A 285 -11.19 15.93 3.08
C SER A 285 -12.56 15.31 2.82
N GLY A 286 -12.99 14.34 3.63
CA GLY A 286 -14.26 13.64 3.50
C GLY A 286 -14.25 12.46 2.55
N GLY A 287 -13.13 12.15 1.89
CA GLY A 287 -13.04 11.02 0.95
C GLY A 287 -13.35 9.67 1.60
N TYR A 288 -12.85 9.45 2.83
CA TYR A 288 -13.21 8.26 3.60
C TYR A 288 -14.72 8.19 3.90
N ALA A 289 -15.31 9.31 4.33
CA ALA A 289 -16.72 9.37 4.68
C ALA A 289 -17.65 9.16 3.46
N GLN A 290 -17.26 9.67 2.28
CA GLN A 290 -17.98 9.47 1.02
C GLN A 290 -18.07 7.97 0.66
N VAL A 291 -16.94 7.25 0.74
CA VAL A 291 -16.93 5.81 0.48
C VAL A 291 -17.82 5.06 1.48
N LEU A 292 -17.73 5.39 2.78
CA LEU A 292 -18.61 4.74 3.77
C LEU A 292 -20.10 5.08 3.58
N ALA A 293 -20.42 6.24 2.98
CA ALA A 293 -21.79 6.63 2.65
C ALA A 293 -22.35 5.89 1.41
N GLY A 294 -21.55 5.09 0.71
CA GLY A 294 -21.97 4.37 -0.50
C GLY A 294 -21.63 5.07 -1.81
N ASP A 295 -20.96 6.22 -1.75
CA ASP A 295 -20.51 6.98 -2.92
C ASP A 295 -19.11 6.53 -3.33
N TYR A 296 -19.06 5.45 -4.12
CA TYR A 296 -17.82 4.88 -4.62
C TYR A 296 -18.01 4.16 -5.97
N PRO A 297 -16.95 4.08 -6.80
CA PRO A 297 -16.99 3.31 -8.05
C PRO A 297 -17.24 1.83 -7.78
N ARG A 298 -18.05 1.19 -8.63
CA ARG A 298 -18.39 -0.23 -8.51
C ARG A 298 -17.63 -1.07 -9.54
N ARG A 299 -17.33 -2.32 -9.18
CA ARG A 299 -16.63 -3.28 -10.06
C ARG A 299 -17.35 -3.52 -11.37
N ALA A 300 -18.68 -3.44 -11.36
CA ALA A 300 -19.50 -3.60 -12.56
C ALA A 300 -19.20 -2.53 -13.64
N ASP A 301 -18.71 -1.36 -13.23
CA ASP A 301 -18.48 -0.21 -14.12
C ASP A 301 -17.03 -0.15 -14.64
N ASP A 302 -16.12 -0.97 -14.09
CA ASP A 302 -14.68 -0.97 -14.42
C ASP A 302 -14.39 -1.17 -15.91
N PRO A 303 -15.07 -2.07 -16.66
CA PRO A 303 -14.82 -2.24 -18.09
C PRO A 303 -15.09 -1.00 -18.94
N THR A 304 -15.91 -0.08 -18.44
CA THR A 304 -16.31 1.15 -19.13
C THR A 304 -15.64 2.41 -18.59
N ALA A 305 -14.69 2.26 -17.66
CA ALA A 305 -13.99 3.37 -17.05
C ALA A 305 -13.18 4.18 -18.08
N SER A 306 -13.31 5.51 -18.05
CA SER A 306 -12.58 6.40 -18.96
C SER A 306 -11.14 6.63 -18.51
N VAL A 307 -10.18 6.05 -19.23
CA VAL A 307 -8.73 6.27 -19.05
C VAL A 307 -8.37 7.77 -19.08
N THR A 308 -9.08 8.56 -19.88
CA THR A 308 -8.81 10.01 -19.97
C THR A 308 -9.14 10.73 -18.67
N GLU A 309 -10.22 10.35 -17.99
CA GLU A 309 -10.57 10.93 -16.68
C GLU A 309 -9.60 10.48 -15.59
N GLU A 310 -9.04 9.27 -15.68
CA GLU A 310 -8.01 8.80 -14.76
C GLU A 310 -6.72 9.62 -14.87
N ILE A 311 -6.27 9.90 -16.10
CA ILE A 311 -5.10 10.74 -16.36
C ILE A 311 -5.33 12.17 -15.83
N LYS A 312 -6.53 12.73 -16.03
CA LYS A 312 -6.88 14.05 -15.49
C LYS A 312 -6.85 14.07 -13.97
N ALA A 313 -7.43 13.06 -13.32
CA ALA A 313 -7.44 12.92 -11.87
C ALA A 313 -6.03 12.78 -11.30
N ALA A 314 -5.17 12.00 -11.94
CA ALA A 314 -3.76 11.90 -11.57
C ALA A 314 -3.03 13.25 -11.71
N ALA A 315 -3.20 13.94 -12.84
CA ALA A 315 -2.59 15.24 -13.08
C ALA A 315 -3.09 16.32 -12.09
N GLN A 316 -4.35 16.24 -11.66
CA GLN A 316 -4.88 17.10 -10.61
C GLN A 316 -4.24 16.76 -9.25
N ALA A 317 -4.19 15.50 -8.86
CA ALA A 317 -3.56 15.09 -7.60
C ALA A 317 -2.08 15.51 -7.52
N TYR A 318 -1.33 15.33 -8.61
CA TYR A 318 0.06 15.83 -8.71
C TYR A 318 0.13 17.35 -8.60
N ARG A 319 -0.76 18.09 -9.27
CA ARG A 319 -0.81 19.56 -9.18
C ARG A 319 -1.14 20.03 -7.77
N GLU A 320 -2.05 19.37 -7.07
CA GLU A 320 -2.39 19.74 -5.70
C GLU A 320 -1.29 19.36 -4.71
N GLU A 321 -0.65 18.19 -4.86
CA GLU A 321 0.53 17.80 -4.08
C GLU A 321 1.67 18.81 -4.30
N PHE A 322 1.96 19.13 -5.57
CA PHE A 322 2.94 20.14 -5.92
C PHE A 322 2.55 21.55 -5.44
N GLY A 323 1.26 21.90 -5.41
CA GLY A 323 0.79 23.20 -4.94
C GLY A 323 0.86 23.35 -3.42
N ARG A 324 0.64 22.26 -2.68
CA ARG A 324 0.62 22.23 -1.21
C ARG A 324 1.98 21.96 -0.57
N SER A 325 2.90 21.34 -1.29
CA SER A 325 4.23 20.99 -0.76
C SER A 325 4.97 22.23 -0.25
N GLN A 326 5.40 22.20 1.01
CA GLN A 326 6.23 23.27 1.59
C GLN A 326 7.72 23.03 1.35
N ASP A 327 8.08 21.99 0.60
CA ASP A 327 9.45 21.59 0.37
C ASP A 327 10.24 22.67 -0.39
N PRO A 328 11.40 23.12 0.13
CA PRO A 328 12.29 24.09 -0.53
C PRO A 328 12.66 23.77 -1.98
N LEU A 329 12.84 22.49 -2.37
CA LEU A 329 13.11 22.10 -3.77
C LEU A 329 11.92 22.41 -4.67
N VAL A 330 10.71 22.13 -4.18
CA VAL A 330 9.47 22.46 -4.89
C VAL A 330 9.33 23.99 -4.98
N GLY A 331 9.64 24.72 -3.90
CA GLY A 331 9.71 26.17 -3.88
C GLY A 331 10.69 26.76 -4.91
N LEU A 332 11.87 26.16 -5.08
CA LEU A 332 12.85 26.55 -6.08
C LEU A 332 12.34 26.28 -7.50
N LEU A 333 11.77 25.11 -7.76
CA LEU A 333 11.16 24.77 -9.06
C LEU A 333 10.02 25.74 -9.44
N ARG A 334 9.20 26.16 -8.47
CA ARG A 334 8.18 27.20 -8.69
C ARG A 334 8.80 28.53 -9.11
N ARG A 335 9.90 28.95 -8.46
CA ARG A 335 10.60 30.21 -8.76
C ARG A 335 11.30 30.20 -10.12
N LEU A 336 11.72 29.01 -10.58
CA LEU A 336 12.37 28.80 -11.88
C LEU A 336 11.36 28.59 -13.04
N GLY A 337 10.05 28.53 -12.75
CA GLY A 337 8.99 28.67 -13.75
C GLY A 337 8.62 27.41 -14.55
N SER A 338 9.22 26.24 -14.31
CA SER A 338 8.97 25.03 -15.11
C SER A 338 7.82 24.13 -14.61
N GLY A 339 7.35 24.28 -13.37
CA GLY A 339 6.52 23.24 -12.73
C GLY A 339 5.06 23.09 -13.23
N ALA A 340 4.40 24.14 -13.72
CA ALA A 340 2.97 24.09 -14.06
C ALA A 340 2.70 23.84 -15.56
N ALA A 341 3.59 24.32 -16.43
CA ALA A 341 3.50 24.11 -17.88
C ALA A 341 3.83 22.65 -18.24
N ASP A 342 4.88 22.08 -17.63
CA ASP A 342 5.38 20.73 -17.94
C ASP A 342 4.40 19.62 -17.48
N VAL A 343 3.68 19.83 -16.38
CA VAL A 343 2.64 18.88 -15.91
C VAL A 343 1.41 18.90 -16.84
N GLY A 344 1.05 20.07 -17.38
CA GLY A 344 0.01 20.21 -18.39
C GLY A 344 0.40 19.59 -19.74
N GLU A 345 1.67 19.72 -20.12
CA GLU A 345 2.24 19.11 -21.32
C GLU A 345 2.35 17.58 -21.19
N TRP A 346 2.74 17.07 -20.02
CA TRP A 346 2.73 15.64 -19.71
C TRP A 346 1.31 15.06 -19.77
N ALA A 347 0.32 15.72 -19.14
CA ALA A 347 -1.07 15.26 -19.13
C ALA A 347 -1.70 15.30 -20.53
N SER A 348 -1.42 16.34 -21.31
CA SER A 348 -1.92 16.46 -22.69
C SER A 348 -1.24 15.47 -23.65
N GLY A 349 0.06 15.23 -23.47
CA GLY A 349 0.83 14.23 -24.21
C GLY A 349 0.39 12.79 -23.91
N ALA A 350 0.16 12.45 -22.63
CA ALA A 350 -0.38 11.17 -22.21
C ALA A 350 -1.80 10.95 -22.76
N ALA A 351 -2.67 11.96 -22.70
CA ALA A 351 -4.02 11.89 -23.27
C ALA A 351 -4.00 11.79 -24.81
N GLY A 352 -3.05 12.44 -25.48
CA GLY A 352 -2.85 12.33 -26.93
C GLY A 352 -2.45 10.92 -27.36
N ARG A 353 -1.53 10.29 -26.63
CA ARG A 353 -1.11 8.91 -26.89
C ARG A 353 -2.21 7.89 -26.57
N ALA A 354 -2.93 8.05 -25.46
CA ALA A 354 -4.10 7.20 -25.14
C ALA A 354 -5.19 7.24 -26.23
N ARG A 355 -5.48 8.43 -26.79
CA ARG A 355 -6.40 8.57 -27.92
C ARG A 355 -5.89 7.88 -29.19
N SER A 356 -4.60 7.97 -29.48
CA SER A 356 -4.00 7.27 -30.62
C SER A 356 -4.07 5.75 -30.47
N TRP A 357 -3.91 5.24 -29.25
CA TRP A 357 -3.99 3.82 -28.94
C TRP A 357 -5.42 3.28 -29.04
N MET A 358 -6.43 4.01 -28.54
CA MET A 358 -7.83 3.68 -28.77
C MET A 358 -8.22 3.74 -30.26
N GLY A 359 -7.66 4.69 -31.01
CA GLY A 359 -7.80 4.76 -32.47
C GLY A 359 -7.22 3.53 -33.17
N ALA A 360 -6.03 3.08 -32.76
CA ALA A 360 -5.39 1.87 -33.27
C ALA A 360 -6.11 0.58 -32.87
N ALA A 361 -6.71 0.53 -31.69
CA ALA A 361 -7.53 -0.60 -31.23
C ALA A 361 -8.90 -0.66 -31.92
N SER A 362 -9.43 0.47 -32.38
CA SER A 362 -10.69 0.53 -33.14
C SER A 362 -10.53 0.21 -34.63
N SER A 363 -9.32 0.35 -35.19
CA SER A 363 -9.03 0.09 -36.61
C SER A 363 -8.72 -1.38 -36.93
N THR A 364 -8.43 -2.21 -35.92
CA THR A 364 -8.20 -3.65 -36.05
C THR A 364 -9.48 -4.50 -36.09
N GLY A 365 -10.66 -3.87 -36.09
CA GLY A 365 -11.97 -4.55 -36.03
C GLY A 365 -12.74 -4.71 -37.36
N ARG A 366 -12.21 -4.36 -38.54
CA ARG A 366 -12.91 -4.60 -39.82
C ARG A 366 -12.28 -5.77 -40.60
N PRO A 367 -12.98 -6.92 -40.72
CA PRO A 367 -12.52 -7.99 -41.61
C PRO A 367 -12.70 -7.55 -43.06
N GLY A 368 -11.59 -7.47 -43.80
CA GLY A 368 -11.61 -7.26 -45.24
C GLY A 368 -12.27 -8.44 -45.94
N GLY A 369 -13.43 -8.21 -46.56
CA GLY A 369 -14.10 -9.17 -47.42
C GLY A 369 -13.21 -9.56 -48.61
N ARG A 370 -12.91 -10.85 -48.71
CA ARG A 370 -12.25 -11.45 -49.88
C ARG A 370 -13.23 -11.45 -51.05
N ARG A 371 -12.78 -10.92 -52.20
CA ARG A 371 -13.34 -11.21 -53.51
C ARG A 371 -12.75 -12.52 -54.03
N SER A 372 -13.63 -13.41 -54.46
CA SER A 372 -13.42 -14.39 -55.54
C SER A 372 -14.75 -14.57 -56.22
#